data_AF-A0A2G9YFQ7-F1
#
_entry.id   AF-A0A2G9YFQ7-F1
#
_cell.length_a   1.000
_cell.length_b   1.000
_cell.length_c   1.000
_cell.angle_alpha   90.00
_cell.angle_beta   90.00
_cell.angle_gamma   90.00
#
_symmetry.space_group_name_H-M   'P 1'
#
loop_
_entity.id
_entity.type
_entity.pdbx_description
1 polymer ?
#
loop_
_entity_poly.entity_id
_entity_poly.type
_entity_poly.pdbx_seq_one_letter_code
_entity_poly.pdbx_strand_id
1 'polypeptide(L)'
;MKNLPFYSNILKYKSNDKVFDFLISNLKPSNMLWSYFVNWEKVLRNTKQIELALNNFNYLIGKDDFDKEFKFLLRENQNLAKVIPALVVRDGSNKKKFKILVDYKNKELIYKDYDFTKDKLTDEDIEKYLIFIKETGLKDLIVNKKIKNLVDYMIGVEAGIDSNGRKNRSGHAMEDIVEVFISDLCEKNNYKYLKEANAEKIKQEFGYDVPVDKSSRRYDFVIDNGEELFIIET
;
A
#
# COMPACT_ATOMS: atom_id res chain seq x y z
N MET A 1 10.68 -34.83 0.61
CA MET A 1 9.22 -34.68 0.43
C MET A 1 8.54 -35.85 1.13
N LYS A 2 7.50 -35.63 1.95
CA LYS A 2 6.75 -36.73 2.58
C LYS A 2 6.05 -37.53 1.48
N ASN A 3 6.22 -38.85 1.44
CA ASN A 3 5.56 -39.68 0.43
C ASN A 3 4.10 -39.91 0.84
N LEU A 4 3.18 -39.26 0.14
CA LEU A 4 1.74 -39.34 0.40
C LEU A 4 1.10 -40.45 -0.44
N PRO A 5 0.13 -41.22 0.09
CA PRO A 5 -0.62 -42.22 -0.68
C PRO A 5 -1.25 -41.66 -1.96
N PHE A 6 -1.57 -40.36 -1.98
CA PHE A 6 -2.04 -39.64 -3.16
C PHE A 6 -1.10 -39.83 -4.37
N TYR A 7 0.21 -39.75 -4.18
CA TYR A 7 1.18 -39.85 -5.28
C TYR A 7 1.17 -41.24 -5.93
N SER A 8 1.06 -42.30 -5.14
CA SER A 8 1.03 -43.67 -5.66
C SER A 8 -0.35 -44.07 -6.18
N ASN A 9 -1.42 -43.67 -5.51
CA ASN A 9 -2.77 -44.16 -5.79
C ASN A 9 -3.48 -43.34 -6.87
N ILE A 10 -3.27 -42.02 -6.88
CA ILE A 10 -3.92 -41.11 -7.81
C ILE A 10 -2.97 -40.78 -8.98
N LEU A 11 -1.77 -40.28 -8.67
CA LEU A 11 -0.81 -39.88 -9.72
C LEU A 11 -0.02 -41.05 -10.31
N LYS A 12 -0.13 -42.25 -9.73
CA LYS A 12 0.56 -43.49 -10.15
C LYS A 12 2.11 -43.39 -10.15
N TYR A 13 2.68 -42.48 -9.36
CA TYR A 13 4.12 -42.37 -9.16
C TYR A 13 4.57 -43.17 -7.94
N LYS A 14 5.51 -44.10 -8.15
CA LYS A 14 5.99 -45.03 -7.12
C LYS A 14 7.36 -44.66 -6.52
N SER A 15 8.06 -43.67 -7.08
CA SER A 15 9.35 -43.21 -6.57
C SER A 15 9.32 -41.72 -6.28
N ASN A 16 10.09 -41.30 -5.27
CA ASN A 16 10.21 -39.90 -4.87
C ASN A 16 10.75 -39.03 -6.01
N ASP A 17 11.69 -39.55 -6.81
CA ASP A 17 12.27 -38.81 -7.94
C ASP A 17 11.21 -38.48 -8.99
N LYS A 18 10.34 -39.43 -9.34
CA LYS A 18 9.25 -39.18 -10.29
C LYS A 18 8.23 -38.16 -9.78
N VAL A 19 7.95 -38.16 -8.48
CA VAL A 19 7.07 -37.16 -7.85
C VAL A 19 7.73 -35.78 -7.89
N PHE A 20 9.04 -35.70 -7.61
CA PHE A 20 9.79 -34.46 -7.69
C PHE A 20 9.84 -33.92 -9.13
N ASP A 21 10.18 -34.76 -10.10
CA ASP A 21 10.21 -34.39 -11.52
C ASP A 21 8.84 -33.92 -12.01
N PHE A 22 7.77 -34.58 -11.58
CA PHE A 22 6.41 -34.15 -11.88
C PHE A 22 6.10 -32.77 -11.28
N LEU A 23 6.47 -32.52 -10.02
CA LEU A 23 6.27 -31.21 -9.38
C LEU A 23 7.04 -30.11 -10.14
N ILE A 24 8.34 -30.33 -10.40
CA ILE A 24 9.19 -29.34 -11.08
C ILE A 24 8.69 -29.06 -12.50
N SER A 25 8.30 -30.09 -13.24
CA SER A 25 7.77 -29.93 -14.61
C SER A 25 6.40 -29.26 -14.68
N ASN A 26 5.65 -29.21 -13.57
CA ASN A 26 4.31 -28.61 -13.51
C ASN A 26 4.29 -27.22 -12.84
N LEU A 27 5.44 -26.70 -12.40
CA LEU A 27 5.54 -25.33 -11.91
C LEU A 27 5.05 -24.35 -12.97
N LYS A 28 4.21 -23.40 -12.54
CA LYS A 28 3.71 -22.37 -13.44
C LYS A 28 4.74 -21.27 -13.59
N PRO A 29 4.87 -20.68 -14.80
CA PRO A 29 5.90 -19.69 -15.07
C PRO A 29 5.69 -18.39 -14.30
N SER A 30 4.45 -18.08 -13.89
CA SER A 30 4.13 -16.89 -13.12
C SER A 30 2.75 -17.00 -12.46
N ASN A 31 2.60 -16.32 -11.32
CA ASN A 31 1.32 -15.98 -10.70
C ASN A 31 1.04 -14.46 -10.75
N MET A 32 1.77 -13.72 -11.60
CA MET A 32 1.64 -12.27 -11.71
C MET A 32 0.32 -11.89 -12.38
N LEU A 33 -0.59 -11.31 -11.61
CA LEU A 33 -1.85 -10.75 -12.10
C LEU A 33 -1.67 -9.29 -12.56
N TRP A 34 -2.62 -8.78 -13.36
CA TRP A 34 -2.63 -7.36 -13.77
C TRP A 34 -2.60 -6.38 -12.59
N SER A 35 -3.20 -6.77 -11.47
CA SER A 35 -3.20 -6.01 -10.21
C SER A 35 -1.81 -5.86 -9.60
N TYR A 36 -0.81 -6.63 -10.03
CA TYR A 36 0.58 -6.53 -9.56
C TYR A 36 1.17 -5.14 -9.76
N PHE A 37 0.95 -4.54 -10.93
CA PHE A 37 1.69 -3.35 -11.37
C PHE A 37 1.38 -2.11 -10.52
N VAL A 38 0.14 -1.64 -10.57
CA VAL A 38 -0.35 -0.45 -9.86
C VAL A 38 -1.82 -0.70 -9.46
N ASN A 39 -2.14 -0.46 -8.19
CA ASN A 39 -3.53 -0.37 -7.76
C ASN A 39 -4.11 1.02 -8.09
N TRP A 40 -4.66 1.16 -9.29
CA TRP A 40 -5.24 2.42 -9.77
C TRP A 40 -6.40 2.91 -8.91
N GLU A 41 -7.22 2.01 -8.37
CA GLU A 41 -8.34 2.39 -7.49
C GLU A 41 -7.82 3.12 -6.25
N LYS A 42 -6.79 2.58 -5.60
CA LYS A 42 -6.13 3.20 -4.45
C LYS A 42 -5.49 4.54 -4.82
N VAL A 43 -4.76 4.60 -5.94
CA VAL A 43 -4.11 5.83 -6.44
C VAL A 43 -5.13 6.95 -6.64
N LEU A 44 -6.22 6.65 -7.35
CA LEU A 44 -7.27 7.62 -7.64
C LEU A 44 -8.04 8.01 -6.37
N ARG A 45 -8.35 7.06 -5.49
CA ARG A 45 -9.01 7.34 -4.20
C ARG A 45 -8.18 8.24 -3.29
N ASN A 46 -6.87 8.02 -3.23
CA ASN A 46 -5.96 8.85 -2.43
C ASN A 46 -5.84 10.26 -3.01
N THR A 47 -5.66 10.36 -4.33
CA THR A 47 -5.59 11.65 -5.02
C THR A 47 -6.89 12.43 -4.87
N LYS A 48 -8.04 11.76 -4.97
CA LYS A 48 -9.38 12.37 -4.84
C LYS A 48 -9.58 13.10 -3.51
N GLN A 49 -9.00 12.59 -2.42
CA GLN A 49 -9.11 13.20 -1.09
C GLN A 49 -8.47 14.59 -0.99
N ILE A 50 -7.48 14.89 -1.84
CA ILE A 50 -6.75 16.16 -1.84
C ILE A 50 -6.92 16.94 -3.16
N GLU A 51 -7.67 16.41 -4.12
CA GLU A 51 -7.83 16.96 -5.47
C GLU A 51 -8.25 18.43 -5.48
N LEU A 52 -9.20 18.83 -4.63
CA LEU A 52 -9.64 20.23 -4.53
C LEU A 52 -8.48 21.15 -4.11
N ALA A 53 -7.63 20.71 -3.19
CA ALA A 53 -6.47 21.48 -2.77
C ALA A 53 -5.40 21.55 -3.86
N LEU A 54 -5.16 20.45 -4.57
CA LEU A 54 -4.24 20.41 -5.71
C LEU A 54 -4.68 21.36 -6.83
N ASN A 55 -5.99 21.39 -7.14
CA ASN A 55 -6.54 22.32 -8.11
C ASN A 55 -6.41 23.79 -7.67
N ASN A 56 -6.52 24.09 -6.38
CA ASN A 56 -6.20 25.43 -5.88
C ASN A 56 -4.72 25.76 -6.04
N PHE A 57 -3.81 24.82 -5.76
CA PHE A 57 -2.38 25.04 -5.98
C PHE A 57 -1.98 25.17 -7.46
N ASN A 58 -2.77 24.62 -8.41
CA ASN A 58 -2.55 24.83 -9.84
C ASN A 58 -2.58 26.32 -10.22
N TYR A 59 -3.28 27.17 -9.45
CA TYR A 59 -3.24 28.63 -9.58
C TYR A 59 -1.82 29.21 -9.57
N LEU A 60 -0.90 28.59 -8.83
CA LEU A 60 0.47 29.08 -8.65
C LEU A 60 1.40 28.74 -9.82
N ILE A 61 0.98 27.86 -10.73
CA ILE A 61 1.82 27.37 -11.83
C ILE A 61 2.16 28.54 -12.76
N GLY A 62 3.46 28.83 -12.84
CA GLY A 62 3.99 29.89 -13.69
C GLY A 62 3.60 31.31 -13.29
N LYS A 63 3.27 31.56 -12.03
CA LYS A 63 3.12 32.94 -11.50
C LYS A 63 4.47 33.64 -11.44
N ASP A 64 4.50 34.90 -11.87
CA ASP A 64 5.71 35.74 -11.85
C ASP A 64 6.18 36.00 -10.40
N ASP A 65 5.26 36.37 -9.51
CA ASP A 65 5.51 36.54 -8.06
C ASP A 65 4.89 35.39 -7.27
N PHE A 66 5.52 34.21 -7.35
CA PHE A 66 5.06 33.02 -6.63
C PHE A 66 4.91 33.24 -5.12
N ASP A 67 5.82 33.99 -4.49
CA ASP A 67 5.85 34.12 -3.03
C ASP A 67 4.63 34.89 -2.53
N LYS A 68 4.30 36.00 -3.20
CA LYS A 68 3.12 36.80 -2.89
C LYS A 68 1.84 35.99 -3.11
N GLU A 69 1.74 35.31 -4.25
CA GLU A 69 0.54 34.55 -4.62
C GLU A 69 0.34 33.31 -3.74
N PHE A 70 1.43 32.65 -3.33
CA PHE A 70 1.39 31.55 -2.37
C PHE A 70 0.87 32.01 -1.00
N LYS A 71 1.40 33.13 -0.49
CA LYS A 71 0.93 33.72 0.78
C LYS A 71 -0.54 34.11 0.70
N PHE A 72 -0.95 34.75 -0.40
CA PHE A 72 -2.34 35.10 -0.65
C PHE A 72 -3.24 33.86 -0.63
N LEU A 73 -2.88 32.82 -1.39
CA LEU A 73 -3.65 31.58 -1.47
C LEU A 73 -3.84 30.89 -0.11
N LEU A 74 -2.79 30.84 0.71
CA LEU A 74 -2.90 30.25 2.06
C LEU A 74 -3.70 31.12 3.04
N ARG A 75 -3.72 32.45 2.87
CA ARG A 75 -4.58 33.32 3.69
C ARG A 75 -6.05 33.13 3.34
N GLU A 76 -6.37 32.99 2.06
CA GLU A 76 -7.73 32.71 1.58
C GLU A 76 -8.21 31.32 2.01
N ASN A 77 -7.33 30.32 1.96
CA ASN A 77 -7.67 28.96 2.39
C ASN A 77 -6.50 28.28 3.11
N GLN A 78 -6.52 28.41 4.44
CA GLN A 78 -5.48 27.88 5.32
C GLN A 78 -5.41 26.35 5.31
N ASN A 79 -6.51 25.65 5.01
CA ASN A 79 -6.52 24.18 4.95
C ASN A 79 -5.64 23.63 3.83
N LEU A 80 -5.31 24.42 2.80
CA LEU A 80 -4.43 24.01 1.72
C LEU A 80 -3.03 23.63 2.23
N ALA A 81 -2.57 24.23 3.33
CA ALA A 81 -1.26 23.93 3.90
C ALA A 81 -1.10 22.44 4.28
N LYS A 82 -2.21 21.77 4.67
CA LYS A 82 -2.22 20.35 5.06
C LYS A 82 -1.82 19.40 3.92
N VAL A 83 -1.87 19.87 2.67
CA VAL A 83 -1.57 19.09 1.45
C VAL A 83 -0.13 19.29 0.97
N ILE A 84 0.55 20.36 1.40
CA ILE A 84 1.94 20.64 1.02
C ILE A 84 2.88 19.44 1.26
N PRO A 85 2.81 18.73 2.41
CA PRO A 85 3.68 17.57 2.63
C PRO A 85 3.51 16.46 1.59
N ALA A 86 2.29 16.22 1.10
CA ALA A 86 2.02 15.17 0.12
C ALA A 86 2.72 15.42 -1.23
N LEU A 87 3.00 16.68 -1.56
CA LEU A 87 3.69 17.05 -2.79
C LEU A 87 5.21 16.78 -2.76
N VAL A 88 5.78 16.60 -1.56
CA VAL A 88 7.25 16.50 -1.35
C VAL A 88 7.66 15.17 -0.74
N VAL A 89 6.85 14.60 0.17
CA VAL A 89 7.29 13.57 1.11
C VAL A 89 6.95 12.17 0.60
N ARG A 90 7.95 11.28 0.66
CA ARG A 90 8.02 10.01 -0.09
C ARG A 90 7.87 8.72 0.73
N ASP A 91 7.66 8.80 2.05
CA ASP A 91 7.66 7.61 2.91
C ASP A 91 6.29 6.90 3.00
N GLY A 92 5.27 7.38 2.29
CA GLY A 92 3.93 6.80 2.29
C GLY A 92 3.17 6.94 3.62
N SER A 93 3.75 7.61 4.62
CA SER A 93 3.19 7.70 5.98
C SER A 93 2.27 8.89 6.20
N ASN A 94 1.93 9.65 5.13
CA ASN A 94 1.15 10.89 5.21
C ASN A 94 1.61 11.83 6.34
N LYS A 95 2.93 11.87 6.58
CA LYS A 95 3.52 12.65 7.65
C LYS A 95 3.23 14.13 7.45
N LYS A 96 2.74 14.79 8.50
CA LYS A 96 2.43 16.24 8.49
C LYS A 96 3.29 17.07 9.44
N LYS A 97 4.20 16.43 10.19
CA LYS A 97 5.09 17.10 11.13
C LYS A 97 6.53 16.71 10.83
N PHE A 98 7.41 17.70 10.74
CA PHE A 98 8.82 17.51 10.39
C PHE A 98 9.71 18.28 11.35
N LYS A 99 10.81 17.64 11.75
CA LYS A 99 11.93 18.30 12.39
C LYS A 99 13.11 18.20 11.43
N ILE A 100 13.41 19.31 10.77
CA ILE A 100 14.37 19.36 9.65
C ILE A 100 15.66 19.98 10.16
N LEU A 101 16.79 19.31 9.92
CA LEU A 101 18.12 19.91 10.09
C LEU A 101 18.33 20.94 8.98
N VAL A 102 18.37 22.22 9.33
CA VAL A 102 18.45 23.33 8.36
C VAL A 102 19.83 23.96 8.28
N ASP A 103 20.66 23.76 9.30
CA ASP A 103 22.06 24.16 9.28
C ASP A 103 22.89 23.19 10.14
N TYR A 104 24.11 22.94 9.70
CA TYR A 104 25.10 22.11 10.38
C TYR A 104 26.50 22.75 10.31
N LYS A 105 26.60 24.00 9.83
CA LYS A 105 27.83 24.76 9.78
C LYS A 105 28.37 24.97 11.19
N ASN A 106 29.68 25.21 11.28
CA ASN A 106 30.38 25.40 12.56
C ASN A 106 30.25 24.23 13.55
N LYS A 107 29.87 23.03 13.07
CA LYS A 107 29.63 21.83 13.90
C LYS A 107 28.43 21.96 14.85
N GLU A 108 27.51 22.90 14.58
CA GLU A 108 26.27 23.06 15.33
C GLU A 108 25.08 22.59 14.52
N LEU A 109 24.28 21.68 15.07
CA LEU A 109 23.09 21.15 14.40
C LEU A 109 21.86 22.00 14.75
N ILE A 110 21.38 22.78 13.79
CA ILE A 110 20.22 23.66 13.93
C ILE A 110 19.01 23.01 13.28
N TYR A 111 17.95 22.80 14.06
CA TYR A 111 16.71 22.19 13.60
C TYR A 111 15.57 23.20 13.55
N LYS A 112 14.66 23.02 12.59
CA LYS A 112 13.37 23.72 12.52
C LYS A 112 12.22 22.73 12.51
N ASP A 113 11.20 23.04 13.30
CA ASP A 113 9.96 22.28 13.35
C ASP A 113 8.92 22.87 12.38
N TYR A 114 8.32 21.99 11.59
CA TYR A 114 7.24 22.28 10.66
C TYR A 114 6.03 21.43 11.04
N ASP A 115 4.90 22.08 11.32
CA ASP A 115 3.64 21.40 11.64
C ASP A 115 2.56 21.84 10.67
N PHE A 116 2.17 20.95 9.75
CA PHE A 116 1.14 21.17 8.74
C PHE A 116 -0.25 20.68 9.21
N THR A 117 -0.43 20.38 10.50
CA THR A 117 -1.72 19.93 11.05
C THR A 117 -2.59 21.08 11.57
N LYS A 118 -2.03 22.30 11.64
CA LYS A 118 -2.69 23.48 12.19
C LYS A 118 -3.96 23.84 11.40
N ASP A 119 -5.02 24.16 12.13
CA ASP A 119 -6.29 24.65 11.55
C ASP A 119 -6.29 26.17 11.35
N LYS A 120 -5.57 26.90 12.21
CA LYS A 120 -5.40 28.36 12.12
C LYS A 120 -3.93 28.68 11.94
N LEU A 121 -3.60 29.33 10.82
CA LEU A 121 -2.25 29.72 10.46
C LEU A 121 -2.00 31.18 10.81
N THR A 122 -0.84 31.45 11.39
CA THR A 122 -0.31 32.81 11.52
C THR A 122 0.50 33.18 10.27
N ASP A 123 0.83 34.46 10.10
CA ASP A 123 1.74 34.89 9.02
C ASP A 123 3.12 34.23 9.15
N GLU A 124 3.58 33.96 10.38
CA GLU A 124 4.84 33.23 10.62
C GLU A 124 4.75 31.78 10.13
N ASP A 125 3.61 31.11 10.31
CA ASP A 125 3.38 29.76 9.80
C ASP A 125 3.39 29.73 8.27
N ILE A 126 2.75 30.70 7.62
CA ILE A 126 2.75 30.84 6.16
C ILE A 126 4.17 31.08 5.64
N GLU A 127 4.96 31.92 6.31
CA GLU A 127 6.37 32.15 5.94
C GLU A 127 7.20 30.86 6.09
N LYS A 128 6.98 30.10 7.17
CA LYS A 128 7.63 28.78 7.34
C LYS A 128 7.26 27.85 6.20
N TYR A 129 6.00 27.74 5.82
CA TYR A 129 5.59 26.86 4.71
C TYR A 129 6.15 27.33 3.36
N LEU A 130 6.29 28.64 3.15
CA LEU A 130 6.96 29.17 1.96
C LEU A 130 8.43 28.75 1.92
N ILE A 131 9.15 28.87 3.04
CA ILE A 131 10.53 28.37 3.16
C ILE A 131 10.57 26.88 2.86
N PHE A 132 9.65 26.07 3.42
CA PHE A 132 9.60 24.64 3.14
C PHE A 132 9.47 24.33 1.64
N ILE A 133 8.57 25.01 0.93
CA ILE A 133 8.38 24.80 -0.52
C ILE A 133 9.58 25.26 -1.35
N LYS A 134 10.29 26.32 -0.92
CA LYS A 134 11.52 26.78 -1.55
C LYS A 134 12.67 25.78 -1.36
N GLU A 135 12.98 25.44 -0.12
CA GLU A 135 14.11 24.58 0.23
C GLU A 135 13.95 23.13 -0.26
N THR A 136 12.71 22.69 -0.49
CA THR A 136 12.43 21.37 -1.08
C THR A 136 12.49 21.35 -2.61
N GLY A 137 12.69 22.51 -3.25
CA GLY A 137 12.73 22.66 -4.71
C GLY A 137 11.35 22.62 -5.39
N LEU A 138 10.26 22.45 -4.64
CA LEU A 138 8.91 22.37 -5.20
C LEU A 138 8.50 23.69 -5.86
N LYS A 139 8.91 24.85 -5.30
CA LYS A 139 8.70 26.16 -5.92
C LYS A 139 9.18 26.19 -7.37
N ASP A 140 10.42 25.75 -7.60
CA ASP A 140 11.06 25.84 -8.91
C ASP A 140 10.36 24.96 -9.95
N LEU A 141 9.83 23.80 -9.53
CA LEU A 141 9.06 22.93 -10.41
C LEU A 141 7.74 23.58 -10.86
N ILE A 142 7.09 24.32 -9.96
CA ILE A 142 5.81 25.00 -10.20
C ILE A 142 6.01 26.27 -11.04
N VAL A 143 6.97 27.12 -10.67
CA VAL A 143 7.23 28.40 -11.38
C VAL A 143 7.76 28.16 -12.78
N ASN A 144 8.68 27.22 -12.96
CA ASN A 144 9.25 26.91 -14.28
C ASN A 144 8.34 26.00 -15.13
N LYS A 145 7.08 25.78 -14.70
CA LYS A 145 6.08 24.94 -15.38
C LYS A 145 6.60 23.54 -15.74
N LYS A 146 7.52 22.99 -14.93
CA LYS A 146 7.96 21.59 -15.03
C LYS A 146 6.83 20.66 -14.62
N ILE A 147 6.06 21.09 -13.61
CA ILE A 147 4.75 20.53 -13.30
C ILE A 147 3.69 21.44 -13.93
N LYS A 148 2.82 20.85 -14.75
CA LYS A 148 1.73 21.57 -15.45
C LYS A 148 0.35 21.34 -14.80
N ASN A 149 0.23 20.30 -14.00
CA ASN A 149 -0.96 19.97 -13.24
C ASN A 149 -0.55 19.16 -12.01
N LEU A 150 -0.88 19.66 -10.82
CA LEU A 150 -0.56 19.02 -9.54
C LEU A 150 -1.41 17.79 -9.28
N VAL A 151 -2.60 17.67 -9.89
CA VAL A 151 -3.42 16.45 -9.83
C VAL A 151 -2.72 15.32 -10.57
N ASP A 152 -2.29 15.56 -11.83
CA ASP A 152 -1.58 14.57 -12.63
C ASP A 152 -0.23 14.19 -12.00
N TYR A 153 0.49 15.18 -11.47
CA TYR A 153 1.71 14.95 -10.69
C TYR A 153 1.44 14.01 -9.51
N MET A 154 0.37 14.26 -8.74
CA MET A 154 0.04 13.44 -7.57
C MET A 154 -0.37 12.01 -7.96
N ILE A 155 -1.10 11.82 -9.07
CA ILE A 155 -1.39 10.49 -9.61
C ILE A 155 -0.09 9.73 -9.89
N GLY A 156 0.88 10.38 -10.52
CA GLY A 156 2.20 9.80 -10.79
C GLY A 156 2.97 9.47 -9.52
N VAL A 157 2.93 10.35 -8.51
CA VAL A 157 3.57 10.12 -7.21
C VAL A 157 2.92 8.94 -6.47
N GLU A 158 1.60 8.90 -6.36
CA GLU A 158 0.86 7.80 -5.73
C GLU A 158 1.10 6.46 -6.44
N ALA A 159 1.13 6.44 -7.77
CA ALA A 159 1.47 5.25 -8.54
C ALA A 159 2.92 4.78 -8.27
N GLY A 160 3.85 5.73 -8.13
CA GLY A 160 5.23 5.47 -7.72
C GLY A 160 5.31 4.87 -6.31
N ILE A 161 4.57 5.40 -5.34
CA ILE A 161 4.52 4.88 -3.96
C ILE A 161 3.88 3.49 -3.94
N ASP A 162 2.82 3.26 -4.71
CA ASP A 162 2.14 1.97 -4.77
C ASP A 162 3.03 0.84 -5.32
N SER A 163 4.12 1.18 -6.01
CA SER A 163 5.14 0.19 -6.42
C SER A 163 5.82 -0.50 -5.22
N ASN A 164 5.90 0.15 -4.05
CA ASN A 164 6.41 -0.48 -2.83
C ASN A 164 5.43 -1.52 -2.26
N GLY A 165 4.13 -1.40 -2.55
CA GLY A 165 3.08 -2.34 -2.16
C GLY A 165 3.07 -3.66 -2.95
N ARG A 166 3.95 -3.81 -3.96
CA ARG A 166 4.01 -5.00 -4.84
C ARG A 166 4.21 -6.31 -4.08
N LYS A 167 5.00 -6.30 -3.00
CA LYS A 167 5.29 -7.51 -2.20
C LYS A 167 4.02 -8.12 -1.58
N ASN A 168 3.12 -7.27 -1.09
CA ASN A 168 1.87 -7.75 -0.49
C ASN A 168 0.91 -8.27 -1.57
N ARG A 169 0.91 -7.65 -2.76
CA ARG A 169 0.08 -8.10 -3.89
C ARG A 169 0.51 -9.44 -4.47
N SER A 170 1.81 -9.74 -4.49
CA SER A 170 2.28 -11.06 -4.94
C SER A 170 1.90 -12.20 -4.00
N GLY A 171 1.75 -11.94 -2.70
CA GLY A 171 1.22 -12.92 -1.74
C GLY A 171 -0.24 -13.23 -2.03
N HIS A 172 -1.07 -12.19 -2.05
CA HIS A 172 -2.50 -12.32 -2.37
C HIS A 172 -2.78 -12.95 -3.74
N ALA A 173 -1.90 -12.76 -4.73
CA ALA A 173 -2.09 -13.40 -6.03
C ALA A 173 -2.10 -14.93 -5.95
N MET A 174 -1.27 -15.54 -5.09
CA MET A 174 -1.30 -16.99 -4.89
C MET A 174 -2.55 -17.42 -4.12
N GLU A 175 -2.89 -16.70 -3.06
CA GLU A 175 -4.12 -16.92 -2.28
C GLU A 175 -5.35 -16.88 -3.19
N ASP A 176 -5.49 -15.86 -4.03
CA ASP A 176 -6.64 -15.69 -4.93
C ASP A 176 -6.72 -16.80 -5.99
N ILE A 177 -5.58 -17.25 -6.54
CA ILE A 177 -5.55 -18.38 -7.49
C ILE A 177 -5.97 -19.68 -6.79
N VAL A 178 -5.43 -19.95 -5.60
CA VAL A 178 -5.73 -21.16 -4.83
C VAL A 178 -7.19 -21.18 -4.38
N GLU A 179 -7.75 -20.03 -3.99
CA GLU A 179 -9.15 -19.90 -3.59
C GLU A 179 -10.11 -20.38 -4.69
N VAL A 180 -9.84 -20.09 -5.97
CA VAL A 180 -10.67 -20.56 -7.08
C VAL A 180 -10.77 -22.09 -7.09
N PHE A 181 -9.65 -22.79 -6.86
CA PHE A 181 -9.64 -24.26 -6.82
C PHE A 181 -10.30 -24.80 -5.54
N ILE A 182 -10.09 -24.15 -4.39
CA ILE A 182 -10.70 -24.56 -3.12
C ILE A 182 -12.21 -24.38 -3.18
N SER A 183 -12.69 -23.25 -3.68
CA SER A 183 -14.12 -22.95 -3.82
C SER A 183 -14.81 -23.97 -4.72
N ASP A 184 -14.25 -24.25 -5.90
CA ASP A 184 -14.79 -25.27 -6.83
C ASP A 184 -14.79 -26.68 -6.20
N LEU A 185 -13.73 -27.04 -5.46
CA LEU A 185 -13.65 -28.30 -4.72
C LEU A 185 -14.74 -28.38 -3.65
N CYS A 186 -14.92 -27.32 -2.87
CA CYS A 186 -15.88 -27.29 -1.77
C CYS A 186 -17.32 -27.35 -2.28
N GLU A 187 -17.64 -26.61 -3.35
CA GLU A 187 -18.95 -26.66 -4.00
C GLU A 187 -19.29 -28.07 -4.51
N LYS A 188 -18.33 -28.75 -5.16
CA LYS A 188 -18.54 -30.09 -5.72
C LYS A 188 -18.76 -31.17 -4.67
N ASN A 189 -18.11 -31.03 -3.51
CA ASN A 189 -18.13 -32.05 -2.46
C ASN A 189 -19.01 -31.66 -1.26
N ASN A 190 -19.70 -30.51 -1.34
CA ASN A 190 -20.48 -29.94 -0.24
C ASN A 190 -19.66 -29.74 1.04
N TYR A 191 -18.42 -29.27 0.87
CA TYR A 191 -17.53 -28.87 1.97
C TYR A 191 -17.66 -27.38 2.25
N LYS A 192 -17.16 -26.95 3.42
CA LYS A 192 -17.09 -25.53 3.79
C LYS A 192 -15.64 -25.11 3.88
N TYR A 193 -15.36 -23.84 3.55
CA TYR A 193 -14.04 -23.28 3.78
C TYR A 193 -14.11 -21.85 4.32
N LEU A 194 -13.05 -21.44 5.02
CA LEU A 194 -12.82 -20.07 5.46
C LEU A 194 -11.51 -19.56 4.87
N LYS A 195 -11.54 -18.34 4.34
CA LYS A 195 -10.33 -17.57 3.98
C LYS A 195 -9.86 -16.73 5.17
N GLU A 196 -8.53 -16.61 5.31
CA GLU A 196 -7.81 -15.83 6.32
C GLU A 196 -8.40 -15.98 7.74
N ALA A 197 -8.46 -17.22 8.25
CA ALA A 197 -9.14 -17.54 9.50
C ALA A 197 -8.16 -17.66 10.69
N ASN A 198 -8.56 -17.11 11.84
CA ASN A 198 -7.89 -17.34 13.12
C ASN A 198 -8.62 -18.46 13.90
N ALA A 199 -8.01 -18.93 14.99
CA ALA A 199 -8.59 -20.00 15.81
C ALA A 199 -10.00 -19.68 16.34
N GLU A 200 -10.26 -18.42 16.69
CA GLU A 200 -11.58 -17.97 17.15
C GLU A 200 -12.65 -18.12 16.07
N LYS A 201 -12.37 -17.66 14.84
CA LYS A 201 -13.28 -17.78 13.69
C LYS A 201 -13.54 -19.25 13.34
N ILE A 202 -12.50 -20.09 13.39
CA ILE A 202 -12.64 -21.54 13.14
C ILE A 202 -13.56 -22.18 14.19
N LYS A 203 -13.37 -21.84 15.47
CA LYS A 203 -14.22 -22.35 16.54
C LYS A 203 -15.67 -21.90 16.41
N GLN A 204 -15.91 -20.65 16.02
CA GLN A 204 -17.26 -20.11 15.86
C GLN A 204 -18.00 -20.74 14.67
N GLU A 205 -17.33 -20.89 13.53
CA GLU A 205 -17.96 -21.34 12.28
C GLU A 205 -18.00 -22.87 12.15
N PHE A 206 -16.94 -23.56 12.59
CA PHE A 206 -16.79 -25.01 12.41
C PHE A 206 -16.80 -25.79 13.73
N GLY A 207 -16.74 -25.12 14.89
CA GLY A 207 -16.80 -25.80 16.19
C GLY A 207 -15.51 -26.49 16.63
N TYR A 208 -14.41 -26.36 15.88
CA TYR A 208 -13.13 -26.98 16.21
C TYR A 208 -12.23 -26.05 17.03
N ASP A 209 -11.58 -26.61 18.04
CA ASP A 209 -10.50 -25.96 18.79
C ASP A 209 -9.15 -26.23 18.11
N VAL A 210 -8.56 -25.21 17.50
CA VAL A 210 -7.24 -25.30 16.84
C VAL A 210 -6.16 -24.79 17.79
N PRO A 211 -5.12 -25.60 18.11
CA PRO A 211 -4.02 -25.14 18.95
C PRO A 211 -3.23 -24.04 18.24
N VAL A 212 -2.98 -22.93 18.92
CA VAL A 212 -2.22 -21.80 18.40
C VAL A 212 -1.11 -21.39 19.37
N ASP A 213 0.12 -21.28 18.86
CA ASP A 213 1.26 -20.73 19.62
C ASP A 213 1.12 -19.22 19.86
N LYS A 214 0.33 -18.53 19.02
CA LYS A 214 0.00 -17.10 19.12
C LYS A 214 -1.46 -16.90 18.76
N SER A 215 -2.21 -16.21 19.62
CA SER A 215 -3.65 -15.92 19.42
C SER A 215 -3.96 -15.13 18.14
N SER A 216 -2.98 -14.45 17.55
CA SER A 216 -3.13 -13.64 16.34
C SER A 216 -2.78 -14.36 15.03
N ARG A 217 -2.41 -15.65 15.05
CA ARG A 217 -2.11 -16.38 13.80
C ARG A 217 -3.34 -16.47 12.92
N ARG A 218 -3.16 -16.18 11.63
CA ARG A 218 -4.15 -16.36 10.58
C ARG A 218 -3.64 -17.40 9.60
N TYR A 219 -4.51 -18.34 9.26
CA TYR A 219 -4.28 -19.36 8.25
C TYR A 219 -4.94 -18.91 6.95
N ASP A 220 -4.29 -19.11 5.81
CA ASP A 220 -4.81 -18.63 4.51
C ASP A 220 -6.13 -19.29 4.16
N PHE A 221 -6.21 -20.62 4.29
CA PHE A 221 -7.47 -21.37 4.12
C PHE A 221 -7.65 -22.48 5.15
N VAL A 222 -8.89 -22.66 5.59
CA VAL A 222 -9.32 -23.77 6.45
C VAL A 222 -10.53 -24.43 5.82
N ILE A 223 -10.45 -25.73 5.55
CA ILE A 223 -11.51 -26.52 4.91
C ILE A 223 -12.05 -27.53 5.91
N ASP A 224 -13.37 -27.60 6.03
CA ASP A 224 -14.10 -28.62 6.78
C ASP A 224 -14.83 -29.55 5.81
N ASN A 225 -14.42 -30.83 5.81
CA ASN A 225 -15.07 -31.87 5.00
C ASN A 225 -16.19 -32.62 5.76
N GLY A 226 -16.49 -32.23 7.00
CA GLY A 226 -17.45 -32.85 7.90
C GLY A 226 -16.87 -33.93 8.83
N GLU A 227 -15.62 -34.34 8.62
CA GLU A 227 -14.91 -35.32 9.46
C GLU A 227 -13.69 -34.68 10.13
N GLU A 228 -12.87 -33.96 9.37
CA GLU A 228 -11.64 -33.34 9.81
C GLU A 228 -11.39 -31.98 9.15
N LEU A 229 -10.53 -31.18 9.79
CA LEU A 229 -10.09 -29.90 9.25
C LEU A 229 -8.79 -30.02 8.48
N PHE A 230 -8.76 -29.40 7.30
CA PHE A 230 -7.55 -29.17 6.52
C PHE A 230 -7.15 -27.70 6.61
N ILE A 231 -5.90 -27.45 6.96
CA ILE A 231 -5.31 -26.11 6.98
C ILE A 231 -4.34 -26.01 5.81
N ILE A 232 -4.48 -24.96 5.01
CA ILE A 232 -3.64 -24.68 3.84
C ILE A 232 -3.01 -23.30 4.03
N GLU A 233 -1.69 -23.25 3.83
CA GLU A 233 -0.86 -22.04 3.85
C GLU A 233 -0.20 -21.90 2.47
N THR A 234 -0.13 -20.67 1.94
CA THR A 234 0.28 -20.35 0.57
C THR A 234 1.43 -19.35 0.47
#